data_AF-A0A9D4KUQ8-F1
#
_entry.id   AF-A0A9D4KUQ8-F1
#
_cell.length_a   1.000
_cell.length_b   1.000
_cell.length_c   1.000
_cell.angle_alpha   90.00
_cell.angle_beta   90.00
_cell.angle_gamma   90.00
#
_symmetry.space_group_name_H-M   'P 1'
#
loop_
_entity.id
_entity.type
_entity.pdbx_description
1 polymer ?
#
loop_
_entity_poly.entity_id
_entity_poly.type
_entity_poly.pdbx_seq_one_letter_code
_entity_poly.pdbx_strand_id
1 'polypeptide(L)'
;MLPLYMGLTVYNKTRRKDLVDVLYEKGLSVSYDRVGDGGFVDLTENPDALRRWTVSAPETPRFLMEASDKTDTPDDTKHHEENQTKQKLFQTQVRHLVETIDDMGKPFEEDTSDLYTLDTKCVMSPEVIINVKTAESIGKTQYESMSVECLSNNMKGFYETIKQNSLPFFELGPERKKQRYHKLRE
;
A
#
# COMPACT_ATOMS: atom_id res chain seq x y z
N MET A 1 -23.36 -11.89 -11.99
CA MET A 1 -23.08 -12.28 -13.39
C MET A 1 -21.60 -12.44 -13.73
N LEU A 2 -20.64 -11.66 -13.20
CA LEU A 2 -19.21 -11.84 -13.48
C LEU A 2 -18.63 -13.20 -13.02
N PRO A 3 -18.89 -13.71 -11.81
CA PRO A 3 -18.35 -15.01 -11.38
C PRO A 3 -18.94 -16.19 -12.17
N LEU A 4 -20.15 -16.01 -12.68
CA LEU A 4 -20.88 -16.98 -13.52
C LEU A 4 -20.34 -16.95 -14.96
N TYR A 5 -20.12 -15.75 -15.51
CA TYR A 5 -19.48 -15.56 -16.81
C TYR A 5 -18.04 -16.07 -16.81
N MET A 6 -17.26 -15.81 -15.74
CA MET A 6 -15.91 -16.34 -15.59
C MET A 6 -15.92 -17.87 -15.53
N GLY A 7 -16.74 -18.47 -14.67
CA GLY A 7 -16.86 -19.92 -14.58
C GLY A 7 -17.25 -20.57 -15.92
N LEU A 8 -18.26 -20.02 -16.60
CA LEU A 8 -18.75 -20.54 -17.88
C LEU A 8 -17.77 -20.32 -19.04
N THR A 9 -17.09 -19.17 -19.09
CA THR A 9 -16.12 -18.85 -20.14
C THR A 9 -14.84 -19.67 -19.99
N VAL A 10 -14.34 -19.81 -18.76
CA VAL A 10 -13.17 -20.65 -18.45
C VAL A 10 -13.49 -22.10 -18.78
N TYR A 11 -14.66 -22.62 -18.39
CA TYR A 11 -15.07 -23.97 -18.74
C TYR A 11 -15.25 -24.18 -20.25
N ASN A 12 -15.90 -23.24 -20.96
CA ASN A 12 -16.10 -23.39 -22.40
C ASN A 12 -14.78 -23.38 -23.18
N LYS A 13 -13.77 -22.62 -22.73
CA LYS A 13 -12.46 -22.57 -23.37
C LYS A 13 -11.54 -23.73 -22.99
N THR A 14 -11.63 -24.23 -21.75
CA THR A 14 -10.65 -25.20 -21.22
C THR A 14 -11.21 -26.60 -21.01
N ARG A 15 -12.54 -26.77 -20.98
CA ARG A 15 -13.27 -28.01 -20.65
C ARG A 15 -12.83 -28.66 -19.33
N ARG A 16 -12.33 -27.85 -18.41
CA ARG A 16 -11.72 -28.27 -17.15
C ARG A 16 -12.52 -27.74 -15.95
N LYS A 17 -13.09 -28.67 -15.16
CA LYS A 17 -13.92 -28.35 -13.97
C LYS A 17 -13.05 -27.93 -12.78
N ASP A 18 -11.89 -28.55 -12.63
CA ASP A 18 -10.86 -28.28 -11.61
C ASP A 18 -10.48 -26.79 -11.53
N LEU A 19 -10.33 -26.14 -12.68
CA LEU A 19 -10.01 -24.71 -12.72
C LEU A 19 -11.16 -23.82 -12.23
N VAL A 20 -12.41 -24.21 -12.49
CA VAL A 20 -13.58 -23.47 -12.03
C VAL A 20 -13.72 -23.61 -10.52
N ASP A 21 -13.38 -24.77 -9.97
CA ASP A 21 -13.42 -25.04 -8.53
C ASP A 21 -12.32 -24.27 -7.78
N VAL A 22 -11.10 -24.18 -8.34
CA VAL A 22 -10.03 -23.32 -7.79
C VAL A 22 -10.46 -21.84 -7.78
N LEU A 23 -11.07 -21.37 -8.86
CA LEU A 23 -11.58 -20.00 -8.92
C LEU A 23 -12.70 -19.76 -7.91
N TYR A 24 -13.50 -20.80 -7.60
CA TYR A 24 -14.56 -20.72 -6.59
C TYR A 24 -13.98 -20.67 -5.17
N GLU A 25 -12.98 -21.51 -4.87
CA GLU A 25 -12.25 -21.47 -3.60
C GLU A 25 -11.58 -20.10 -3.36
N LYS A 26 -11.15 -19.44 -4.45
CA LYS A 26 -10.59 -18.08 -4.41
C LYS A 26 -11.66 -16.98 -4.43
N GLY A 27 -12.95 -17.31 -4.46
CA GLY A 27 -14.07 -16.37 -4.46
C GLY A 27 -14.26 -15.59 -5.77
N LEU A 28 -13.62 -16.03 -6.86
CA LEU A 28 -13.59 -15.37 -8.16
C LEU A 28 -14.62 -15.93 -9.16
N SER A 29 -15.02 -17.20 -8.99
CA SER A 29 -16.09 -17.83 -9.78
C SER A 29 -17.18 -18.39 -8.86
N VAL A 30 -18.32 -18.76 -9.45
CA VAL A 30 -19.31 -19.60 -8.76
C VAL A 30 -18.90 -21.06 -8.91
N SER A 31 -19.16 -21.89 -7.89
CA SER A 31 -18.99 -23.35 -7.95
C SER A 31 -19.68 -23.91 -9.19
N TYR A 32 -18.97 -24.77 -9.91
CA TYR A 32 -19.45 -25.37 -11.15
C TYR A 32 -20.79 -26.12 -10.96
N ASP A 33 -20.97 -26.77 -9.80
CA ASP A 33 -22.18 -27.53 -9.49
C ASP A 33 -23.42 -26.63 -9.31
N ARG A 34 -23.24 -25.35 -8.94
CA ARG A 34 -24.32 -24.36 -8.90
C ARG A 34 -24.67 -23.79 -10.28
N VAL A 35 -23.70 -23.77 -11.20
CA VAL A 35 -23.92 -23.32 -12.59
C VAL A 35 -24.65 -24.37 -13.41
N GLY A 36 -24.49 -25.66 -13.08
CA GLY A 36 -25.17 -26.77 -13.72
C GLY A 36 -26.66 -26.90 -13.36
N ASP A 37 -27.06 -26.50 -12.14
CA ASP A 37 -28.39 -26.85 -11.59
C ASP A 37 -29.27 -25.65 -11.17
N GLY A 38 -28.79 -24.40 -11.20
CA GLY A 38 -29.59 -23.26 -10.68
C GLY A 38 -29.08 -21.84 -11.01
N GLY A 39 -28.93 -21.50 -12.29
CA GLY A 39 -28.53 -20.15 -12.71
C GLY A 39 -29.47 -19.02 -12.25
N PHE A 40 -28.98 -17.76 -12.24
CA PHE A 40 -29.63 -16.45 -11.99
C PHE A 40 -30.50 -16.26 -10.72
N VAL A 41 -31.25 -17.25 -10.28
CA VAL A 41 -32.28 -17.17 -9.22
C VAL A 41 -31.66 -16.86 -7.85
N ASP A 42 -30.47 -17.39 -7.54
CA ASP A 42 -29.80 -17.20 -6.24
C ASP A 42 -29.17 -15.79 -6.06
N LEU A 43 -28.92 -15.07 -7.18
CA LEU A 43 -28.41 -13.69 -7.17
C LEU A 43 -29.50 -12.65 -6.89
N THR A 44 -30.77 -13.01 -7.18
CA THR A 44 -31.95 -12.18 -6.90
C THR A 44 -32.54 -12.40 -5.51
N GLU A 45 -32.22 -13.52 -4.86
CA GLU A 45 -32.73 -13.87 -3.53
C GLU A 45 -31.90 -13.29 -2.38
N ASN A 46 -30.65 -12.88 -2.64
CA ASN A 46 -29.82 -12.18 -1.67
C ASN A 46 -29.83 -10.65 -1.92
N PRO A 47 -30.58 -9.86 -1.14
CA PRO A 47 -30.74 -8.42 -1.37
C PRO A 47 -29.43 -7.63 -1.21
N ASP A 48 -28.49 -8.10 -0.39
CA ASP A 48 -27.20 -7.43 -0.20
C ASP A 48 -26.24 -7.70 -1.36
N ALA A 49 -26.30 -8.91 -1.93
CA ALA A 49 -25.55 -9.24 -3.15
C ALA A 49 -26.09 -8.46 -4.35
N LEU A 50 -27.41 -8.31 -4.44
CA LEU A 50 -28.07 -7.51 -5.47
C LEU A 50 -27.68 -6.02 -5.36
N ARG A 51 -27.70 -5.44 -4.16
CA ARG A 51 -27.29 -4.05 -3.92
C ARG A 51 -25.83 -3.81 -4.31
N ARG A 52 -24.91 -4.68 -3.87
CA ARG A 52 -23.48 -4.59 -4.24
C ARG A 52 -23.31 -4.68 -5.75
N TRP A 53 -24.08 -5.54 -6.42
CA TRP A 53 -24.06 -5.68 -7.87
C TRP A 53 -24.60 -4.44 -8.59
N THR A 54 -25.75 -3.90 -8.20
CA THR A 54 -26.34 -2.70 -8.82
C THR A 54 -25.39 -1.50 -8.79
N VAL A 55 -24.60 -1.35 -7.72
CA VAL A 55 -23.62 -0.26 -7.59
C VAL A 55 -22.34 -0.51 -8.42
N SER A 56 -21.88 -1.76 -8.53
CA SER A 56 -20.58 -2.10 -9.16
C SER A 56 -20.67 -2.57 -10.61
N ALA A 57 -21.84 -3.04 -11.07
CA ALA A 57 -22.03 -3.62 -12.40
C ALA A 57 -21.73 -2.65 -13.55
N PRO A 58 -22.06 -1.34 -13.48
CA PRO A 58 -21.71 -0.39 -14.54
C PRO A 58 -20.19 -0.16 -14.68
N GLU A 59 -19.44 -0.22 -13.58
CA GLU A 59 -18.00 0.08 -13.55
C GLU A 59 -17.12 -1.16 -13.83
N THR A 60 -17.66 -2.36 -13.66
CA THR A 60 -16.92 -3.62 -13.85
C THR A 60 -16.38 -3.82 -15.29
N PRO A 61 -17.15 -3.55 -16.37
CA PRO A 61 -16.65 -3.66 -17.74
C PRO A 61 -15.54 -2.65 -18.04
N ARG A 62 -15.61 -1.45 -17.47
CA ARG A 62 -14.59 -0.41 -17.62
C ARG A 62 -13.27 -0.84 -16.96
N PHE A 63 -13.33 -1.36 -15.74
CA PHE A 63 -12.16 -1.90 -15.05
C PHE A 63 -11.49 -3.05 -15.82
N LEU A 64 -12.28 -3.95 -16.40
CA LEU A 64 -11.75 -5.06 -17.20
C LEU A 64 -11.10 -4.59 -18.50
N MET A 65 -11.67 -3.59 -19.17
CA MET A 65 -11.10 -3.00 -20.38
C MET A 65 -9.76 -2.32 -20.09
N GLU A 66 -9.69 -1.52 -19.01
CA GLU A 66 -8.45 -0.85 -18.57
C GLU A 66 -7.37 -1.83 -18.08
N ALA A 67 -7.77 -3.02 -17.61
CA ALA A 67 -6.85 -4.09 -17.23
C ALA A 67 -6.32 -4.87 -18.45
N SER A 68 -7.14 -5.09 -19.48
CA SER A 68 -6.72 -5.80 -20.69
C SER A 68 -5.78 -5.00 -21.58
N ASP A 69 -5.85 -3.67 -21.55
CA ASP A 69 -4.95 -2.78 -22.31
C ASP A 69 -3.48 -2.83 -21.83
N LYS A 70 -3.17 -3.57 -20.75
CA LYS A 70 -1.85 -3.57 -20.11
C LYS A 70 -1.01 -4.84 -20.35
N THR A 71 -1.44 -5.79 -21.16
CA THR A 71 -0.71 -7.06 -21.32
C THR A 71 -0.48 -7.44 -22.78
N ASP A 72 0.31 -6.64 -23.49
CA ASP A 72 0.96 -7.04 -24.76
C ASP A 72 2.49 -6.94 -24.62
N THR A 73 3.03 -7.45 -23.50
CA THR A 73 4.47 -7.70 -23.38
C THR A 73 4.70 -9.21 -23.38
N PRO A 74 5.56 -9.75 -24.27
CA PRO A 74 5.95 -11.15 -24.20
C PRO A 74 6.51 -11.44 -22.80
N ASP A 75 5.96 -12.47 -22.17
CA ASP A 75 6.26 -12.90 -20.82
C ASP A 75 7.73 -13.32 -20.71
N ASP A 76 8.61 -12.36 -20.37
CA ASP A 76 9.91 -12.69 -19.80
C ASP A 76 9.66 -13.21 -18.39
N THR A 77 9.44 -14.52 -18.31
CA THR A 77 9.23 -15.26 -17.06
C THR A 77 10.40 -15.16 -16.08
N LYS A 78 11.54 -14.58 -16.49
CA LYS A 78 12.64 -14.29 -15.59
C LYS A 78 12.30 -13.06 -14.77
N HIS A 79 11.98 -13.29 -13.52
CA HIS A 79 11.88 -12.21 -12.55
C HIS A 79 13.19 -11.42 -12.58
N HIS A 80 13.09 -10.08 -12.62
CA HIS A 80 14.25 -9.18 -12.68
C HIS A 80 15.29 -9.43 -11.57
N GLU A 81 14.90 -10.14 -10.50
CA GLU A 81 15.73 -10.51 -9.35
C GLU A 81 16.46 -11.87 -9.49
N GLU A 82 16.13 -12.67 -10.50
CA GLU A 82 16.73 -14.00 -10.74
C GLU A 82 18.10 -13.94 -11.45
N ASN A 83 18.69 -12.76 -11.55
CA ASN A 83 20.03 -12.58 -12.12
C ASN A 83 21.10 -12.95 -11.08
N GLN A 84 22.05 -13.81 -11.47
CA GLN A 84 23.18 -14.24 -10.63
C GLN A 84 23.94 -13.07 -9.99
N THR A 85 24.07 -11.94 -10.69
CA THR A 85 24.73 -10.73 -10.16
C THR A 85 23.95 -10.14 -8.98
N LYS A 86 22.62 -10.12 -9.05
CA LYS A 86 21.75 -9.61 -7.99
C LYS A 86 21.75 -10.53 -6.78
N GLN A 87 21.73 -11.85 -7.01
CA GLN A 87 21.84 -12.83 -5.94
C GLN A 87 23.17 -12.72 -5.18
N LYS A 88 24.29 -12.56 -5.90
CA LYS A 88 25.61 -12.33 -5.26
C LYS A 88 25.67 -11.01 -4.50
N LEU A 89 25.08 -9.94 -5.05
CA LEU A 89 24.99 -8.65 -4.37
C LEU A 89 24.17 -8.78 -3.08
N PHE A 90 23.00 -9.43 -3.14
CA PHE A 90 22.15 -9.67 -1.99
C PHE A 90 22.90 -10.47 -0.90
N GLN A 91 23.57 -11.57 -1.26
CA GLN A 91 24.38 -12.34 -0.31
C GLN A 91 25.47 -11.49 0.36
N THR A 92 26.12 -10.64 -0.41
CA THR A 92 27.15 -9.73 0.10
C THR A 92 26.55 -8.70 1.05
N GLN A 93 25.40 -8.11 0.70
CA GLN A 93 24.68 -7.16 1.56
C GLN A 93 24.19 -7.80 2.86
N VAL A 94 23.66 -9.02 2.80
CA VAL A 94 23.24 -9.76 4.00
C VAL A 94 24.43 -10.05 4.91
N ARG A 95 25.57 -10.49 4.34
CA ARG A 95 26.78 -10.70 5.14
C ARG A 95 27.24 -9.43 5.83
N HIS A 96 27.32 -8.32 5.10
CA HIS A 96 27.69 -7.03 5.69
C HIS A 96 26.69 -6.57 6.76
N LEU A 97 25.39 -6.77 6.55
CA LEU A 97 24.39 -6.45 7.57
C LEU A 97 24.63 -7.25 8.85
N VAL A 98 24.86 -8.57 8.74
CA VAL A 98 25.15 -9.43 9.89
C VAL A 98 26.42 -8.96 10.62
N GLU A 99 27.50 -8.69 9.89
CA GLU A 99 28.75 -8.17 10.45
C GLU A 99 28.50 -6.85 11.21
N THR A 100 27.79 -5.89 10.59
CA THR A 100 27.51 -4.60 11.24
C THR A 100 26.64 -4.74 12.49
N ILE A 101 25.63 -5.63 12.50
CA ILE A 101 24.78 -5.83 13.67
C ILE A 101 25.56 -6.49 14.81
N ASP A 102 26.48 -7.41 14.49
CA ASP A 102 27.35 -8.07 15.47
C ASP A 102 28.34 -7.06 16.08
N ASP A 103 28.97 -6.24 15.24
CA ASP A 103 29.86 -5.15 15.66
C ASP A 103 29.15 -4.12 16.56
N MET A 104 27.87 -3.81 16.26
CA MET A 104 27.06 -2.88 17.05
C MET A 104 26.64 -3.42 18.41
N GLY A 105 26.78 -4.73 18.66
CA GLY A 105 26.43 -5.39 19.91
C GLY A 105 24.95 -5.24 20.24
N LYS A 106 24.12 -6.21 19.84
CA LYS A 106 22.67 -6.30 20.14
C LYS A 106 22.00 -4.93 20.37
N PRO A 107 21.90 -4.10 19.32
CA PRO A 107 21.64 -2.65 19.45
C PRO A 107 20.27 -2.28 20.03
N PHE A 108 19.39 -3.25 20.28
CA PHE A 108 18.04 -3.09 20.84
C PHE A 108 17.90 -3.62 22.28
N GLU A 109 18.96 -4.15 22.90
CA GLU A 109 18.95 -4.61 24.30
C GLU A 109 19.26 -3.50 25.31
N GLU A 110 19.40 -2.24 24.87
CA GLU A 110 19.66 -1.11 25.75
C GLU A 110 18.37 -0.57 26.40
N ASP A 111 18.27 -0.70 27.73
CA ASP A 111 17.15 -0.17 28.52
C ASP A 111 17.30 1.33 28.83
N THR A 112 17.47 2.16 27.80
CA THR A 112 17.55 3.62 27.94
C THR A 112 16.25 4.29 27.49
N SER A 113 15.85 5.36 28.20
CA SER A 113 14.67 6.15 27.83
C SER A 113 14.95 7.19 26.73
N ASP A 114 16.22 7.35 26.38
CA ASP A 114 16.67 8.34 25.43
C ASP A 114 16.44 7.87 24.00
N LEU A 115 16.14 8.81 23.11
CA LEU A 115 16.08 8.55 21.69
C LEU A 115 17.44 8.90 21.09
N TYR A 116 18.10 7.93 20.46
CA TYR A 116 19.42 8.10 19.87
C TYR A 116 19.55 7.40 18.53
N THR A 117 20.52 7.82 17.73
CA THR A 117 20.83 7.14 16.46
C THR A 117 21.63 5.88 16.76
N LEU A 118 21.20 4.73 16.21
CA LEU A 118 21.76 3.42 16.59
C LEU A 118 23.26 3.28 16.27
N ASP A 119 23.72 3.85 15.16
CA ASP A 119 25.10 3.75 14.67
C ASP A 119 26.10 4.58 15.47
N THR A 120 25.73 5.81 15.82
CA THR A 120 26.59 6.79 16.50
C THR A 120 26.34 6.85 18.01
N LYS A 121 25.22 6.28 18.48
CA LYS A 121 24.72 6.39 19.85
C LYS A 121 24.52 7.85 20.30
N CYS A 122 24.39 8.78 19.35
CA CYS A 122 24.16 10.19 19.63
C CYS A 122 22.71 10.43 20.03
N VAL A 123 22.49 11.02 21.20
CA VAL A 123 21.16 11.41 21.68
C VAL A 123 20.57 12.50 20.79
N MET A 124 19.32 12.32 20.38
CA MET A 124 18.60 13.24 19.51
C MET A 124 18.24 14.55 20.22
N SER A 125 18.03 15.62 19.44
CA SER A 125 17.64 16.92 20.00
C SER A 125 16.24 16.87 20.63
N PRO A 126 15.94 17.72 21.63
CA PRO A 126 14.62 17.79 22.25
C PRO A 126 13.49 18.04 21.24
N GLU A 127 13.75 18.81 20.18
CA GLU A 127 12.77 19.08 19.11
C GLU A 127 12.39 17.80 18.36
N VAL A 128 13.39 16.99 17.96
CA VAL A 128 13.16 15.71 17.29
C VAL A 128 12.41 14.75 18.21
N ILE A 129 12.78 14.67 19.49
CA ILE A 129 12.10 13.83 20.48
C ILE A 129 10.62 14.21 20.59
N ILE A 130 10.31 15.50 20.66
CA ILE A 130 8.93 15.99 20.72
C ILE A 130 8.17 15.60 19.43
N ASN A 131 8.78 15.79 18.27
CA ASN A 131 8.15 15.46 16.98
C ASN A 131 7.86 13.96 16.89
N VAL A 132 8.81 13.09 17.24
CA VAL A 132 8.61 11.63 17.25
C VAL A 132 7.46 11.25 18.17
N LYS A 133 7.42 11.82 19.38
CA LYS A 133 6.37 11.51 20.37
C LYS A 133 4.99 12.05 19.99
N THR A 134 4.91 13.14 19.23
CA THR A 134 3.65 13.83 18.92
C THR A 134 3.14 13.61 17.50
N ALA A 135 3.95 13.05 16.59
CA ALA A 135 3.61 12.85 15.17
C ALA A 135 2.28 12.10 14.98
N GLU A 136 2.06 11.04 15.76
CA GLU A 136 0.80 10.28 15.73
C GLU A 136 -0.40 11.16 16.11
N SER A 137 -0.29 11.89 17.23
CA SER A 137 -1.35 12.78 17.70
C SER A 137 -1.65 13.91 16.72
N ILE A 138 -0.63 14.42 16.02
CA ILE A 138 -0.78 15.44 14.97
C ILE A 138 -1.57 14.85 13.80
N GLY A 139 -1.16 13.68 13.31
CA GLY A 139 -1.84 13.01 12.19
C GLY A 139 -3.30 12.66 12.52
N LYS A 140 -3.54 12.17 13.74
CA LYS A 140 -4.89 11.84 14.21
C LYS A 140 -5.79 13.06 14.27
N THR A 141 -5.32 14.15 14.88
CA THR A 141 -6.08 15.41 14.96
C THR A 141 -6.42 15.95 13.56
N GLN A 142 -5.48 15.89 12.62
CA GLN A 142 -5.70 16.35 11.25
C GLN A 142 -6.74 15.51 10.51
N TYR A 143 -6.67 14.19 10.68
CA TYR A 143 -7.65 13.28 10.10
C TYR A 143 -9.06 13.50 10.67
N GLU A 144 -9.18 13.62 11.99
CA GLU A 144 -10.46 13.86 12.66
C GLU A 144 -11.07 15.20 12.21
N SER A 145 -10.25 16.26 12.15
CA SER A 145 -10.67 17.58 11.66
C SER A 145 -11.19 17.50 10.22
N MET A 146 -10.45 16.87 9.31
CA MET A 146 -10.85 16.73 7.91
C MET A 146 -12.15 15.90 7.80
N SER A 147 -12.25 14.82 8.58
CA SER A 147 -13.43 13.95 8.56
C SER A 147 -14.69 14.70 8.96
N VAL A 148 -14.63 15.54 10.00
CA VAL A 148 -15.77 16.39 10.42
C VAL A 148 -16.08 17.45 9.35
N GLU A 149 -15.07 18.12 8.83
CA GLU A 149 -15.24 19.17 7.82
C GLU A 149 -15.86 18.65 6.50
N CYS A 150 -15.47 17.45 6.06
CA CYS A 150 -15.98 16.84 4.83
C CYS A 150 -17.32 16.13 5.03
N LEU A 151 -17.48 15.33 6.09
CA LEU A 151 -18.65 14.44 6.25
C LEU A 151 -19.80 15.08 7.02
N SER A 152 -19.50 15.89 8.03
CA SER A 152 -20.54 16.48 8.90
C SER A 152 -20.96 17.86 8.44
N ASN A 153 -20.00 18.71 8.08
CA ASN A 153 -20.25 20.13 7.80
C ASN A 153 -20.27 20.46 6.30
N ASN A 154 -19.86 19.53 5.42
CA ASN A 154 -19.75 19.72 3.97
C ASN A 154 -19.04 21.03 3.58
N MET A 155 -18.04 21.43 4.39
CA MET A 155 -17.26 22.65 4.19
C MET A 155 -16.12 22.45 3.20
N LYS A 156 -15.66 21.21 3.08
CA LYS A 156 -14.55 20.79 2.23
C LYS A 156 -15.01 19.68 1.29
N GLY A 157 -14.45 19.67 0.08
CA GLY A 157 -14.73 18.63 -0.90
C GLY A 157 -14.18 17.27 -0.47
N PHE A 158 -14.85 16.19 -0.83
CA PHE A 158 -14.40 14.82 -0.53
C PHE A 158 -13.00 14.50 -1.08
N TYR A 159 -12.59 15.18 -2.16
CA TYR A 159 -11.28 15.01 -2.80
C TYR A 159 -10.21 15.99 -2.30
N GLU A 160 -10.51 16.79 -1.27
CA GLU A 160 -9.47 17.59 -0.63
C GLU A 160 -8.43 16.69 0.03
N THR A 161 -7.22 17.20 0.20
CA THR A 161 -6.08 16.43 0.72
C THR A 161 -5.65 16.98 2.07
N ILE A 162 -5.25 16.09 2.97
CA ILE A 162 -4.57 16.49 4.20
C ILE A 162 -3.18 16.99 3.82
N LYS A 163 -2.86 18.22 4.23
CA LYS A 163 -1.55 18.82 3.99
C LYS A 163 -0.48 18.02 4.72
N GLN A 164 0.64 17.78 4.05
CA GLN A 164 1.81 17.14 4.66
C GLN A 164 2.44 18.00 5.77
N ASN A 165 2.85 17.33 6.85
CA ASN A 165 3.60 17.93 7.95
C ASN A 165 5.10 17.86 7.67
N SER A 166 5.79 18.99 7.79
CA SER A 166 7.24 19.08 7.63
C SER A 166 7.92 19.11 9.01
N LEU A 167 7.94 17.95 9.68
CA LEU A 167 8.58 17.79 11.00
C LEU A 167 9.98 17.18 10.84
N PRO A 168 11.03 17.74 11.48
CA PRO A 168 12.34 17.12 11.53
C PRO A 168 12.35 15.90 12.48
N PHE A 169 12.87 14.77 11.99
CA PHE A 169 12.87 13.48 12.72
C PHE A 169 14.27 12.87 12.98
N PHE A 170 15.32 13.37 12.30
CA PHE A 170 16.63 12.71 12.35
C PHE A 170 17.74 13.71 12.69
N GLU A 171 17.84 14.82 11.96
CA GLU A 171 18.83 15.86 12.24
C GLU A 171 18.24 17.25 11.97
N LEU A 172 18.48 18.17 12.90
CA LEU A 172 18.39 19.59 12.58
C LEU A 172 19.65 19.92 11.77
N GLY A 173 19.50 20.03 10.45
CA GLY A 173 20.60 20.47 9.60
C GLY A 173 21.22 21.78 10.13
N PRO A 174 22.49 22.07 9.83
CA PRO A 174 23.15 23.28 10.32
C PRO A 174 22.29 24.51 9.99
N GLU A 175 22.07 25.37 10.98
CA GLU A 175 21.31 26.62 10.82
C GLU A 175 21.80 27.33 9.56
N ARG A 176 20.95 27.40 8.52
CA ARG A 176 21.24 28.21 7.34
C ARG A 176 21.20 29.68 7.77
N LYS A 177 22.33 30.23 8.20
CA LYS A 177 22.48 31.67 8.42
C LYS A 177 22.14 32.37 7.11
N LYS A 178 20.97 33.02 7.05
CA LYS A 178 20.58 33.85 5.90
C LYS A 178 21.58 34.99 5.83
N GLN A 179 22.57 34.90 4.93
CA GLN A 179 23.41 36.04 4.61
C GLN A 179 22.52 37.12 3.98
N ARG A 180 22.16 38.12 4.78
CA ARG A 180 21.56 39.35 4.27
C ARG A 180 22.63 40.09 3.48
N TYR A 181 22.67 39.89 2.17
CA TYR A 181 23.43 40.79 1.29
C TYR A 181 22.78 42.17 1.34
N HIS A 182 23.37 43.11 2.07
CA HIS A 182 23.11 44.53 1.86
C HIS A 182 23.79 44.92 0.55
N LYS A 183 23.00 45.19 -0.49
CA LYS A 183 23.48 45.87 -1.70
C LYS A 183 23.82 47.31 -1.31
N LEU A 184 25.11 47.61 -1.16
CA LEU A 184 25.58 48.99 -1.19
C LEU A 184 25.33 49.52 -2.61
N ARG A 185 24.54 50.58 -2.73
CA ARG A 185 24.43 51.36 -3.96
C ARG A 185 25.63 52.30 -4.01
N GLU A 186 26.41 52.19 -5.07
CA GLU A 186 27.26 53.28 -5.57
C GLU A 186 26.38 54.36 -6.24
#